data_AF-A0AAJ8MTW4-F1
#
_entry.id   AF-A0AAJ8MTW4-F1
#
_cell.length_a   1.000
_cell.length_b   1.000
_cell.length_c   1.000
_cell.angle_alpha   90.00
_cell.angle_beta   90.00
_cell.angle_gamma   90.00
#
_symmetry.space_group_name_H-M   'P 1'
#
loop_
_entity.id
_entity.type
_entity.pdbx_description
1 polymer ?
#
loop_
_entity_poly.entity_id
_entity_poly.type
_entity_poly.pdbx_seq_one_letter_code
_entity_poly.pdbx_strand_id
1 'polypeptide(L)'
;MARLASHPVLDKLLRSLVLDTGNLLFSISLRLLLEIIPYAPLLLTSKVPLMAIVLGRVISWRDRPFIDEGSAGGDGYTRTPLPNPQIGWQVSRSSTEPDIEPPDHLKPGVIAQSYLIALYGAWPSNVIAFTRDPALYIQGKNVPPIYALEWDDVWEPGLLATRIVPLIREFRLHPSLVVFTSTAELADDKRWDRIDPSEFTARSRALANADQPGVSRFSLMDEESLVSGTIDRKMDSSRLERENELLRLEAKFTSRVRKQYLHQQSKQIAALTSELSQSRTDASQAQQKHLKWQGQLRDKVASFREEKATWQTEAARIRGELSEARAAIKSQQEELAVVKNEYNQLTEAEPKIRHISDYEIRIKQLTESQRLWDEDVRRRKEAHDEAEAWRVKCYEKLRVTKEEAVSQAQRIRCVSSPPFCAKTSSILEQRAPITTHVASTAVNKDVPISPSPNRDLVFYSDLLEQSRLRSERLGRENLELEGMKIANNDVTKEGDRSFIWGNTIVG
;
A
#
# COMPACT_ATOMS: atom_id res chain seq x y z
N MET A 1 -0.31 11.04 16.27
CA MET A 1 -1.09 11.97 17.12
C MET A 1 -2.04 12.85 16.32
N ALA A 2 -1.59 13.64 15.33
CA ALA A 2 -2.50 14.48 14.53
C ALA A 2 -3.65 13.70 13.83
N ARG A 3 -3.36 12.52 13.24
CA ARG A 3 -4.38 11.63 12.67
C ARG A 3 -5.35 11.03 13.70
N LEU A 4 -4.92 10.91 14.96
CA LEU A 4 -5.76 10.42 16.05
C LEU A 4 -6.75 11.51 16.49
N ALA A 5 -6.35 12.78 16.41
CA ALA A 5 -7.21 13.93 16.71
C ALA A 5 -8.38 14.07 15.73
N SER A 6 -8.21 13.68 14.47
CA SER A 6 -9.28 13.66 13.46
C SER A 6 -10.14 12.40 13.51
N HIS A 7 -9.76 11.38 14.30
CA HIS A 7 -10.46 10.11 14.34
C HIS A 7 -11.66 10.17 15.31
N PRO A 8 -12.79 9.48 15.04
CA PRO A 8 -13.96 9.42 15.94
C PRO A 8 -13.67 8.89 17.36
N VAL A 9 -12.50 8.28 17.56
CA VAL A 9 -12.04 7.83 18.88
C VAL A 9 -11.83 9.01 19.83
N LEU A 10 -11.46 10.20 19.34
CA LEU A 10 -11.31 11.37 20.19
C LEU A 10 -12.65 11.75 20.86
N ASP A 11 -13.76 11.68 20.13
CA ASP A 11 -15.08 11.98 20.69
C ASP A 11 -15.50 10.94 21.74
N LYS A 12 -15.16 9.66 21.54
CA LYS A 12 -15.36 8.60 22.55
C LYS A 12 -14.47 8.81 23.78
N LEU A 13 -13.22 9.21 23.58
CA LEU A 13 -12.26 9.51 24.64
C LEU A 13 -12.74 10.68 25.50
N LEU A 14 -13.20 11.77 24.87
CA LEU A 14 -13.77 12.92 25.58
C LEU A 14 -15.04 12.56 26.34
N ARG A 15 -15.93 11.73 25.76
CA ARG A 15 -17.13 11.24 26.45
C ARG A 15 -16.77 10.38 27.67
N SER A 16 -15.80 9.47 27.53
CA SER A 16 -15.27 8.69 28.65
C SER A 16 -14.73 9.59 29.77
N LEU A 17 -13.92 10.60 29.40
CA LEU A 17 -13.39 11.60 30.34
C LEU A 17 -14.46 12.50 30.98
N VAL A 18 -15.67 12.59 30.44
CA VAL A 18 -16.77 13.37 31.03
C VAL A 18 -17.69 12.50 31.88
N LEU A 19 -17.85 11.21 31.55
CA LEU A 19 -18.89 10.35 32.12
C LEU A 19 -18.38 9.23 33.02
N ASP A 20 -17.21 8.65 32.74
CA ASP A 20 -16.73 7.46 33.46
C ASP A 20 -16.16 7.81 34.85
N THR A 21 -16.29 6.88 35.80
CA THR A 21 -15.88 7.04 37.21
C THR A 21 -14.65 6.20 37.57
N GLY A 22 -14.15 5.34 36.67
CA GLY A 22 -12.87 4.63 36.85
C GLY A 22 -11.69 5.60 36.94
N ASN A 23 -10.91 5.53 38.02
CA ASN A 23 -9.81 6.45 38.31
C ASN A 23 -8.58 6.17 37.44
N LEU A 24 -8.21 4.89 37.23
CA LEU A 24 -7.10 4.49 36.36
C LEU A 24 -7.47 4.73 34.88
N LEU A 25 -8.69 4.38 34.47
CA LEU A 25 -9.21 4.67 33.13
C LEU A 25 -9.20 6.17 32.85
N PHE A 26 -9.60 6.99 33.83
CA PHE A 26 -9.54 8.45 33.73
C PHE A 26 -8.10 8.95 33.58
N SER A 27 -7.16 8.47 34.41
CA SER A 27 -5.72 8.80 34.28
C SER A 27 -5.17 8.44 32.90
N ILE A 28 -5.43 7.23 32.39
CA ILE A 28 -4.92 6.78 31.09
C ILE A 28 -5.54 7.59 29.96
N SER A 29 -6.86 7.81 30.02
CA SER A 29 -7.57 8.59 29.00
C SER A 29 -7.11 10.04 28.97
N LEU A 30 -6.85 10.63 30.13
CA LEU A 30 -6.34 11.99 30.26
C LEU A 30 -4.90 12.08 29.74
N ARG A 31 -4.09 11.05 29.97
CA ARG A 31 -2.74 10.96 29.42
C ARG A 31 -2.76 10.92 27.90
N LEU A 32 -3.65 10.12 27.31
CA LEU A 32 -3.82 10.06 25.86
C LEU A 32 -4.24 11.42 25.29
N LEU A 33 -5.19 12.10 25.93
CA LEU A 33 -5.60 13.45 25.52
C LEU A 33 -4.43 14.44 25.60
N LEU A 34 -3.64 14.41 26.67
CA LEU A 34 -2.47 15.26 26.86
C LEU A 34 -1.44 15.11 25.73
N GLU A 35 -1.22 13.89 25.27
CA GLU A 35 -0.29 13.60 24.16
C GLU A 35 -0.85 14.02 22.79
N ILE A 36 -2.16 14.25 22.66
CA ILE A 36 -2.79 14.70 21.41
C ILE A 36 -2.71 16.23 21.28
N ILE A 37 -2.87 16.98 22.38
CA ILE A 37 -2.97 18.45 22.39
C ILE A 37 -1.87 19.15 21.58
N PRO A 38 -0.56 18.86 21.77
CA PRO A 38 0.51 19.57 21.07
C PRO A 38 0.50 19.39 19.54
N TYR A 39 -0.09 18.31 19.04
CA TYR A 39 -0.03 17.95 17.62
C TYR A 39 -1.24 18.40 16.80
N ALA A 40 -2.33 18.80 17.45
CA ALA A 40 -3.57 19.17 16.76
C ALA A 40 -4.40 20.23 17.52
N PRO A 41 -3.80 21.34 17.98
CA PRO A 41 -4.54 22.35 18.75
C PRO A 41 -5.67 22.99 17.93
N LEU A 42 -5.48 23.24 16.62
CA LEU A 42 -6.53 23.79 15.77
C LEU A 42 -7.78 22.90 15.75
N LEU A 43 -7.61 21.59 15.51
CA LEU A 43 -8.73 20.62 15.50
C LEU A 43 -9.45 20.57 16.85
N LEU A 44 -8.68 20.64 17.94
CA LEU A 44 -9.20 20.61 19.30
C LEU A 44 -9.91 21.90 19.71
N THR A 45 -9.69 23.03 19.03
CA THR A 45 -10.28 24.34 19.37
C THR A 45 -11.82 24.26 19.39
N SER A 46 -12.42 23.50 18.47
CA SER A 46 -13.87 23.22 18.45
C SER A 46 -14.38 22.41 19.66
N LYS A 47 -13.49 21.65 20.31
CA LYS A 47 -13.79 20.76 21.45
C LYS A 47 -13.38 21.37 22.79
N VAL A 48 -12.81 22.57 22.81
CA VAL A 48 -12.35 23.25 24.05
C VAL A 48 -13.44 23.36 25.12
N PRO A 49 -14.71 23.67 24.81
CA PRO A 49 -15.77 23.67 25.84
C PRO A 49 -15.93 22.32 26.56
N LEU A 50 -15.82 21.21 25.83
CA LEU A 50 -15.85 19.86 26.42
C LEU A 50 -14.57 19.58 27.23
N MET A 51 -13.42 20.00 26.73
CA MET A 51 -12.15 19.89 27.47
C MET A 51 -12.14 20.73 28.75
N ALA A 52 -12.85 21.86 28.77
CA ALA A 52 -13.04 22.66 29.97
C ALA A 52 -13.90 21.92 31.01
N ILE A 53 -14.97 21.23 30.59
CA ILE A 53 -15.76 20.35 31.47
C ILE A 53 -14.87 19.23 32.04
N VAL A 54 -14.01 18.62 31.21
CA VAL A 54 -13.00 17.65 31.67
C VAL A 54 -12.07 18.30 32.69
N LEU A 55 -11.60 19.54 32.48
CA LEU A 55 -10.79 20.26 33.46
C LEU A 55 -11.49 20.42 34.80
N GLY A 56 -12.78 20.75 34.81
CA GLY A 56 -13.59 20.82 36.02
C GLY A 56 -13.60 19.50 36.78
N ARG A 57 -13.77 18.38 36.06
CA ARG A 57 -13.65 17.03 36.64
C ARG A 57 -12.25 16.72 37.15
N VAL A 58 -11.21 17.05 36.39
CA VAL A 58 -9.80 16.83 36.74
C VAL A 58 -9.43 17.55 38.03
N ILE A 59 -9.85 18.82 38.18
CA ILE A 59 -9.59 19.61 39.40
C ILE A 59 -10.33 19.02 40.60
N SER A 60 -11.58 18.57 40.40
CA SER A 60 -12.32 17.91 41.48
C SER A 60 -11.67 16.59 41.89
N TRP A 61 -11.23 15.81 40.91
CA TRP A 61 -10.60 14.49 41.08
C TRP A 61 -9.21 14.53 41.71
N ARG A 62 -8.40 15.55 41.40
CA ARG A 62 -7.03 15.71 41.91
C ARG A 62 -6.95 15.53 43.43
N ASP A 63 -7.89 16.14 44.14
CA ASP A 63 -7.91 16.15 45.61
C ASP A 63 -8.74 15.00 46.20
N ARG A 64 -9.69 14.47 45.42
CA ARG A 64 -10.70 13.51 45.88
C ARG A 64 -11.07 12.55 44.75
N PRO A 65 -10.82 11.23 44.88
CA PRO A 65 -11.08 10.26 43.82
C PRO A 65 -12.57 10.19 43.48
N PHE A 66 -12.86 9.71 42.27
CA PHE A 66 -14.24 9.48 41.85
C PHE A 66 -14.84 8.29 42.58
N ILE A 67 -16.13 8.40 42.89
CA ILE A 67 -16.93 7.31 43.43
C ILE A 67 -18.22 7.15 42.63
N ASP A 68 -18.72 5.93 42.54
CA ASP A 68 -19.98 5.62 41.87
C ASP A 68 -21.19 6.18 42.63
N GLU A 69 -22.22 6.61 41.89
CA GLU A 69 -23.51 7.00 42.48
C GLU A 69 -24.10 5.83 43.28
N GLY A 70 -24.47 6.10 44.54
CA GLY A 70 -25.03 5.11 45.47
C GLY A 70 -24.03 4.46 46.44
N SER A 71 -22.72 4.65 46.22
CA SER A 71 -21.72 4.32 47.24
C SER A 71 -21.76 5.33 48.38
N ALA A 72 -21.58 4.87 49.63
CA ALA A 72 -21.56 5.71 50.83
C ALA A 72 -20.29 6.60 50.86
N GLY A 73 -20.25 7.63 50.01
CA GLY A 73 -19.16 8.59 49.93
C GLY A 73 -19.41 9.76 50.88
N GLY A 74 -18.56 9.90 51.89
CA GLY A 74 -18.48 11.10 52.73
C GLY A 74 -17.85 12.29 51.98
N ASP A 75 -17.54 13.36 52.71
CA ASP A 75 -16.95 14.61 52.19
C ASP A 75 -15.47 14.46 51.72
N GLY A 76 -15.07 13.27 51.27
CA GLY A 76 -13.72 12.96 50.77
C GLY A 76 -13.69 12.50 49.31
N TYR A 77 -14.84 12.43 48.64
CA TYR A 77 -14.98 11.89 47.29
C TYR A 77 -15.58 12.89 46.32
N THR A 78 -15.31 12.69 45.02
CA THR A 78 -15.95 13.45 43.94
C THR A 78 -17.06 12.62 43.32
N ARG A 79 -18.28 13.15 43.32
CA ARG A 79 -19.42 12.51 42.64
C ARG A 79 -19.50 13.03 41.22
N THR A 80 -19.64 12.11 40.26
CA THR A 80 -19.90 12.46 38.86
C THR A 80 -21.39 12.29 38.60
N PRO A 81 -22.10 13.30 38.09
CA PRO A 81 -23.51 13.16 37.75
C PRO A 81 -23.75 12.06 36.73
N LEU A 82 -24.93 11.43 36.79
CA LEU A 82 -25.33 10.45 35.81
C LEU A 82 -25.45 11.05 34.40
N PRO A 83 -25.09 10.29 33.35
CA PRO A 83 -25.30 10.73 31.97
C PRO A 83 -26.79 10.95 31.69
N ASN A 84 -27.09 11.90 30.82
CA ASN A 84 -28.43 12.08 30.28
C ASN A 84 -28.88 10.76 29.59
N PRO A 85 -30.07 10.22 29.91
CA PRO A 85 -30.58 8.97 29.32
C PRO A 85 -30.55 8.94 27.78
N GLN A 86 -30.66 10.11 27.13
CA GLN A 86 -30.64 10.22 25.67
C GLN A 86 -29.30 9.86 25.02
N ILE A 87 -28.20 9.88 25.78
CA ILE A 87 -26.84 9.66 25.25
C ILE A 87 -26.54 8.17 25.11
N GLY A 88 -27.22 7.30 25.87
CA GLY A 88 -27.02 5.85 25.82
C GLY A 88 -25.60 5.38 26.17
N TRP A 89 -24.86 6.15 26.99
CA TRP A 89 -23.50 5.80 27.40
C TRP A 89 -23.50 4.81 28.56
N GLN A 90 -22.75 3.72 28.43
CA GLN A 90 -22.51 2.78 29.52
C GLN A 90 -21.32 3.26 30.35
N VAL A 91 -21.58 3.75 31.56
CA VAL A 91 -20.56 4.30 32.47
C VAL A 91 -19.64 3.18 32.98
N SER A 92 -18.34 3.34 32.78
CA SER A 92 -17.32 2.49 33.42
C SER A 92 -17.17 2.87 34.88
N ARG A 93 -17.54 1.95 35.78
CA ARG A 93 -17.63 2.20 37.22
C ARG A 93 -16.28 2.06 37.93
N SER A 94 -16.11 2.84 39.00
CA SER A 94 -14.93 2.73 39.88
C SER A 94 -14.85 1.35 40.54
N SER A 95 -16.00 0.74 40.86
CA SER A 95 -16.09 -0.58 41.48
C SER A 95 -15.57 -1.74 40.60
N THR A 96 -15.53 -1.55 39.28
CA THR A 96 -15.09 -2.57 38.31
C THR A 96 -13.61 -2.51 37.98
N GLU A 97 -12.91 -1.52 38.49
CA GLU A 97 -11.51 -1.25 38.17
C GLU A 97 -10.57 -2.10 39.04
N PRO A 98 -9.50 -2.69 38.47
CA PRO A 98 -8.51 -3.40 39.27
C PRO A 98 -7.72 -2.42 40.15
N ASP A 99 -7.47 -2.83 41.39
CA ASP A 99 -6.64 -2.07 42.35
C ASP A 99 -5.17 -2.19 41.97
N ILE A 100 -4.73 -1.33 41.05
CA ILE A 100 -3.36 -1.24 40.55
C ILE A 100 -2.83 0.14 40.88
N GLU A 101 -1.69 0.20 41.57
CA GLU A 101 -1.04 1.49 41.83
C GLU A 101 -0.58 2.12 40.49
N PRO A 102 -1.06 3.34 40.17
CA PRO A 102 -0.68 3.98 38.93
C PRO A 102 0.80 4.39 38.97
N PRO A 103 1.53 4.26 37.84
CA PRO A 103 2.86 4.84 37.68
C PRO A 103 2.91 6.31 38.10
N ASP A 104 4.08 6.80 38.55
CA ASP A 104 4.23 8.16 39.10
C ASP A 104 3.68 9.28 38.20
N HIS A 105 3.81 9.13 36.88
CA HIS A 105 3.34 10.10 35.89
C HIS A 105 1.82 10.05 35.60
N LEU A 106 1.13 9.02 36.10
CA LEU A 106 -0.32 8.83 36.03
C LEU A 106 -1.01 9.12 37.36
N LYS A 107 -0.26 9.46 38.41
CA LYS A 107 -0.82 9.86 39.70
C LYS A 107 -1.69 11.12 39.53
N PRO A 108 -2.85 11.21 40.24
CA PRO A 108 -3.83 12.27 40.02
C PRO A 108 -3.27 13.70 40.06
N GLY A 109 -2.42 13.99 41.05
CA GLY A 109 -1.76 15.30 41.19
C GLY A 109 -0.93 15.69 39.96
N VAL A 110 -0.06 14.80 39.51
CA VAL A 110 0.90 15.05 38.42
C VAL A 110 0.20 15.21 37.09
N ILE A 111 -0.78 14.35 36.81
CA ILE A 111 -1.48 14.37 35.52
C ILE A 111 -2.49 15.52 35.44
N ALA A 112 -3.15 15.86 36.55
CA ALA A 112 -4.03 17.03 36.63
C ALA A 112 -3.24 18.32 36.39
N GLN A 113 -2.07 18.45 37.02
CA GLN A 113 -1.19 19.59 36.79
C GLN A 113 -0.72 19.62 35.33
N SER A 114 -0.30 18.49 34.76
CA SER A 114 0.12 18.41 33.36
C SER A 114 -0.98 18.82 32.38
N TYR A 115 -2.22 18.42 32.66
CA TYR A 115 -3.39 18.81 31.87
C TYR A 115 -3.69 20.30 31.97
N LEU A 116 -3.66 20.87 33.18
CA LEU A 116 -3.81 22.31 33.39
C LEU A 116 -2.72 23.10 32.66
N ILE A 117 -1.46 22.64 32.70
CA ILE A 117 -0.34 23.25 31.98
C ILE A 117 -0.62 23.29 30.47
N ALA A 118 -1.06 22.18 29.89
CA ALA A 118 -1.35 22.12 28.46
C ALA A 118 -2.54 23.00 28.07
N LEU A 119 -3.64 22.97 28.85
CA LEU A 119 -4.82 23.77 28.56
C LEU A 119 -4.56 25.26 28.75
N TYR A 120 -3.86 25.66 29.80
CA TYR A 120 -3.54 27.07 30.02
C TYR A 120 -2.49 27.59 29.01
N GLY A 121 -1.57 26.74 28.54
CA GLY A 121 -0.67 27.08 27.44
C GLY A 121 -1.41 27.26 26.10
N ALA A 122 -2.47 26.48 25.87
CA ALA A 122 -3.23 26.53 24.63
C ALA A 122 -4.39 27.55 24.64
N TRP A 123 -5.26 27.55 25.63
CA TRP A 123 -6.47 28.38 25.70
C TRP A 123 -6.65 29.01 27.09
N PRO A 124 -5.73 29.87 27.52
CA PRO A 124 -5.76 30.47 28.86
C PRO A 124 -7.05 31.25 29.13
N SER A 125 -7.60 31.94 28.14
CA SER A 125 -8.79 32.77 28.30
C SER A 125 -10.02 31.91 28.58
N ASN A 126 -10.14 30.78 27.88
CA ASN A 126 -11.22 29.82 28.12
C ASN A 126 -11.05 29.09 29.47
N VAL A 127 -9.83 28.76 29.88
CA VAL A 127 -9.56 28.16 31.21
C VAL A 127 -10.01 29.09 32.34
N ILE A 128 -9.62 30.37 32.28
CA ILE A 128 -9.99 31.35 33.32
C ILE A 128 -11.49 31.65 33.28
N ALA A 129 -12.09 31.78 32.10
CA ALA A 129 -13.52 32.04 31.98
C ALA A 129 -14.37 30.89 32.56
N PHE A 130 -14.03 29.64 32.22
CA PHE A 130 -14.71 28.46 32.74
C PHE A 130 -14.55 28.30 34.26
N THR A 131 -13.35 28.52 34.79
CA THR A 131 -13.09 28.30 36.22
C THR A 131 -13.66 29.39 37.12
N ARG A 132 -13.91 30.59 36.57
CA ARG A 132 -14.61 31.68 37.25
C ARG A 132 -16.10 31.40 37.37
N ASP A 133 -16.74 30.99 36.27
CA ASP A 133 -18.17 30.70 36.23
C ASP A 133 -18.43 29.58 35.19
N PRO A 134 -18.47 28.31 35.63
CA PRO A 134 -18.58 27.18 34.72
C PRO A 134 -19.93 27.14 34.01
N ALA A 135 -21.02 27.44 34.71
CA ALA A 135 -22.36 27.33 34.15
C ALA A 135 -22.61 28.40 33.07
N LEU A 136 -22.27 29.67 33.36
CA LEU A 136 -22.38 30.73 32.35
C LEU A 136 -21.46 30.50 31.15
N TYR A 137 -20.26 29.96 31.38
CA TYR A 137 -19.34 29.62 30.29
C TYR A 137 -19.92 28.54 29.38
N ILE A 138 -20.46 27.46 29.96
CA ILE A 138 -21.02 26.33 29.20
C ILE A 138 -22.26 26.77 28.41
N GLN A 139 -23.17 27.52 29.04
CA GLN A 139 -24.36 28.08 28.39
C GLN A 139 -23.95 29.01 27.23
N GLY A 140 -22.99 29.90 27.44
CA GLY A 140 -22.48 30.82 26.41
C GLY A 140 -21.79 30.13 25.23
N LYS A 141 -21.35 28.88 25.39
CA LYS A 141 -20.74 28.06 24.33
C LYS A 141 -21.72 27.06 23.70
N ASN A 142 -22.99 27.05 24.11
CA ASN A 142 -24.05 26.17 23.60
C ASN A 142 -23.69 24.66 23.66
N VAL A 143 -23.06 24.22 24.75
CA VAL A 143 -22.77 22.78 24.93
C VAL A 143 -24.07 22.05 25.27
N PRO A 144 -24.42 20.95 24.58
CA PRO A 144 -25.64 20.19 24.89
C PRO A 144 -25.57 19.60 26.31
N PRO A 145 -26.71 19.37 26.98
CA PRO A 145 -26.74 18.79 28.32
C PRO A 145 -26.24 17.34 28.29
N ILE A 146 -25.06 17.11 28.90
CA ILE A 146 -24.40 15.79 28.95
C ILE A 146 -24.84 14.98 30.16
N TYR A 147 -25.13 15.67 31.26
CA TYR A 147 -25.59 15.06 32.50
C TYR A 147 -27.13 15.10 32.59
N ALA A 148 -27.67 14.29 33.50
CA ALA A 148 -29.09 14.33 33.86
C ALA A 148 -29.45 15.57 34.71
N LEU A 149 -28.45 16.30 35.23
CA LEU A 149 -28.59 17.53 36.00
C LEU A 149 -28.34 18.76 35.11
N GLU A 150 -28.94 19.89 35.48
CA GLU A 150 -28.63 21.19 34.89
C GLU A 150 -27.19 21.61 35.25
N TRP A 151 -26.56 22.41 34.37
CA TRP A 151 -25.16 22.81 34.55
C TRP A 151 -24.89 23.63 35.81
N ASP A 152 -25.91 24.35 36.30
CA ASP A 152 -25.84 25.14 37.54
C ASP A 152 -25.66 24.26 38.78
N ASP A 153 -26.14 23.01 38.73
CA ASP A 153 -26.11 22.07 39.87
C ASP A 153 -24.89 21.13 39.84
N VAL A 154 -24.08 21.14 38.76
CA VAL A 154 -22.94 20.23 38.62
C VAL A 154 -21.78 20.61 39.52
N TRP A 155 -21.51 21.91 39.68
CA TRP A 155 -20.47 22.42 40.56
C TRP A 155 -21.03 23.53 41.45
N GLU A 156 -20.74 23.45 42.74
CA GLU A 156 -21.05 24.54 43.66
C GLU A 156 -20.34 25.84 43.23
N PRO A 157 -21.02 27.00 43.31
CA PRO A 157 -20.44 28.29 42.94
C PRO A 157 -19.10 28.54 43.64
N GLY A 158 -18.05 28.81 42.86
CA GLY A 158 -16.71 29.10 43.37
C GLY A 158 -15.87 27.90 43.81
N LEU A 159 -16.39 26.67 43.74
CA LEU A 159 -15.63 25.46 44.08
C LEU A 159 -14.38 25.30 43.18
N LEU A 160 -14.56 25.43 41.87
CA LEU A 160 -13.46 25.31 40.89
C LEU A 160 -12.44 26.44 41.07
N ALA A 161 -12.90 27.66 41.31
CA ALA A 161 -12.04 28.82 41.58
C ALA A 161 -11.16 28.59 42.82
N THR A 162 -11.75 28.13 43.92
CA THR A 162 -11.02 27.83 45.17
C THR A 162 -9.93 26.78 44.96
N ARG A 163 -10.20 25.74 44.17
CA ARG A 163 -9.23 24.66 43.92
C ARG A 163 -8.16 25.01 42.89
N ILE A 164 -8.47 25.85 41.90
CA ILE A 164 -7.53 26.20 40.84
C ILE A 164 -6.62 27.38 41.20
N VAL A 165 -7.05 28.30 42.06
CA VAL A 165 -6.25 29.46 42.47
C VAL A 165 -4.87 29.05 43.01
N PRO A 166 -4.74 28.07 43.93
CA PRO A 166 -3.43 27.60 44.39
C PRO A 166 -2.54 27.05 43.25
N LEU A 167 -3.15 26.40 42.25
CA LEU A 167 -2.41 25.85 41.10
C LEU A 167 -1.90 26.93 40.16
N ILE A 168 -2.73 27.93 39.86
CA ILE A 168 -2.38 29.00 38.91
C ILE A 168 -1.41 30.01 39.51
N ARG A 169 -1.25 30.08 40.84
CA ARG A 169 -0.28 30.97 41.50
C ARG A 169 1.17 30.77 41.02
N GLU A 170 1.52 29.55 40.63
CA GLU A 170 2.86 29.20 40.12
C GLU A 170 3.04 29.61 38.64
N PHE A 171 1.94 29.96 37.96
CA PHE A 171 1.94 30.26 36.53
C PHE A 171 2.20 31.73 36.25
N ARG A 172 2.95 31.99 35.18
CA ARG A 172 3.08 33.33 34.59
C ARG A 172 1.78 33.72 33.88
N LEU A 173 1.50 35.02 33.83
CA LEU A 173 0.40 35.57 33.04
C LEU A 173 0.63 35.25 31.55
N HIS A 174 -0.32 34.56 30.92
CA HIS A 174 -0.24 34.28 29.49
C HIS A 174 -0.56 35.54 28.66
N PRO A 175 0.26 35.94 27.67
CA PRO A 175 0.03 37.16 26.88
C PRO A 175 -1.35 37.24 26.20
N SER A 176 -1.88 36.10 25.74
CA SER A 176 -3.22 36.00 25.15
C SER A 176 -4.35 36.51 26.05
N LEU A 177 -4.21 36.51 27.37
CA LEU A 177 -5.24 37.03 28.28
C LEU A 177 -5.45 38.54 28.14
N VAL A 178 -4.46 39.26 27.64
CA VAL A 178 -4.55 40.72 27.40
C VAL A 178 -5.24 41.01 26.07
N VAL A 179 -5.11 40.11 25.09
CA VAL A 179 -5.51 40.33 23.70
C VAL A 179 -6.86 39.68 23.38
N PHE A 180 -7.15 38.52 23.97
CA PHE A 180 -8.28 37.69 23.59
C PHE A 180 -9.31 37.55 24.71
N THR A 181 -10.59 37.53 24.32
CA THR A 181 -11.69 37.03 25.14
C THR A 181 -11.88 35.53 24.90
N SER A 182 -12.68 34.86 25.73
CA SER A 182 -12.94 33.42 25.58
C SER A 182 -13.54 33.06 24.20
N THR A 183 -14.32 33.93 23.56
CA THR A 183 -14.86 33.70 22.20
C THR A 183 -13.86 34.06 21.12
N ALA A 184 -13.14 35.18 21.26
CA ALA A 184 -12.12 35.60 20.29
C ALA A 184 -10.94 34.62 20.23
N GLU A 185 -10.54 34.04 21.36
CA GLU A 185 -9.45 33.06 21.43
C GLU A 185 -9.74 31.78 20.63
N LEU A 186 -11.01 31.36 20.54
CA LEU A 186 -11.42 30.17 19.78
C LEU A 186 -11.59 30.45 18.28
N ALA A 187 -11.70 31.72 17.88
CA ALA A 187 -11.87 32.11 16.48
C ALA A 187 -10.53 32.41 15.79
N ASP A 188 -9.42 32.45 16.54
CA ASP A 188 -8.09 32.76 15.99
C ASP A 188 -7.38 31.49 15.50
N ASP A 189 -7.71 31.08 14.28
CA ASP A 189 -7.09 29.92 13.63
C ASP A 189 -5.60 30.15 13.29
N LYS A 190 -5.24 31.41 12.97
CA LYS A 190 -3.88 31.79 12.55
C LYS A 190 -2.84 31.58 13.63
N ARG A 191 -3.27 31.51 14.89
CA ARG A 191 -2.42 31.21 16.05
C ARG A 191 -1.67 29.88 15.91
N TRP A 192 -2.24 28.91 15.19
CA TRP A 192 -1.74 27.53 15.15
C TRP A 192 -0.92 27.17 13.92
N ASP A 193 -0.81 28.06 12.92
CA ASP A 193 -0.19 27.76 11.60
C ASP A 193 1.30 27.39 11.65
N ARG A 194 2.03 27.79 12.70
CA ARG A 194 3.49 27.60 12.81
C ARG A 194 3.94 26.97 14.12
N ILE A 195 3.02 26.35 14.87
CA ILE A 195 3.37 25.80 16.18
C ILE A 195 4.03 24.43 16.02
N ASP A 196 5.27 24.31 16.51
CA ASP A 196 5.91 23.01 16.67
C ASP A 196 5.44 22.35 17.99
N PRO A 197 5.09 21.04 18.00
CA PRO A 197 4.61 20.36 19.22
C PRO A 197 5.61 20.40 20.38
N SER A 198 6.92 20.38 20.08
CA SER A 198 7.96 20.43 21.11
C SER A 198 8.09 21.83 21.70
N GLU A 199 8.03 22.86 20.84
CA GLU A 199 7.99 24.26 21.25
C GLU A 199 6.74 24.57 22.09
N PHE A 200 5.57 24.10 21.66
CA PHE A 200 4.31 24.21 22.41
C PHE A 200 4.45 23.64 23.83
N THR A 201 5.01 22.43 23.94
CA THR A 201 5.17 21.73 25.22
C THR A 201 6.17 22.44 26.12
N ALA A 202 7.29 22.91 25.56
CA ALA A 202 8.31 23.66 26.29
C ALA A 202 7.77 25.00 26.80
N ARG A 203 7.09 25.76 25.94
CA ARG A 203 6.46 27.04 26.28
C ARG A 203 5.40 26.88 27.36
N SER A 204 4.53 25.88 27.23
CA SER A 204 3.47 25.61 28.21
C SER A 204 4.05 25.30 29.59
N ARG A 205 5.09 24.45 29.65
CA ARG A 205 5.80 24.16 30.91
C ARG A 205 6.55 25.36 31.47
N ALA A 206 7.17 26.19 30.62
CA ALA A 206 7.88 27.39 31.04
C ALA A 206 6.95 28.41 31.70
N LEU A 207 5.68 28.47 31.29
CA LEU A 207 4.67 29.30 31.94
C LEU A 207 4.36 28.82 33.36
N ALA A 208 4.41 27.52 33.63
CA ALA A 208 4.04 26.95 34.93
C ALA A 208 5.18 26.93 35.96
N ASN A 209 6.44 26.96 35.53
CA ASN A 209 7.62 26.83 36.41
C ASN A 209 8.33 28.18 36.62
N ALA A 210 7.60 29.25 36.93
CA ALA A 210 8.17 30.59 37.03
C ALA A 210 9.24 30.74 38.14
N ASP A 211 9.12 29.93 39.20
CA ASP A 211 9.82 30.05 40.48
C ASP A 211 10.79 28.90 40.80
N GLN A 212 11.63 28.48 39.84
CA GLN A 212 12.92 27.87 40.21
C GLN A 212 14.05 28.91 40.18
N PRO A 213 14.14 29.85 41.14
CA PRO A 213 15.41 30.49 41.43
C PRO A 213 16.28 29.49 42.21
N GLY A 214 17.36 29.04 41.59
CA GLY A 214 18.51 28.62 42.36
C GLY A 214 19.03 29.80 43.19
N VAL A 215 19.27 29.56 44.48
CA VAL A 215 20.17 30.29 45.37
C VAL A 215 19.69 31.67 45.90
N SER A 216 19.68 31.74 47.25
CA SER A 216 19.71 32.93 48.12
C SER A 216 18.44 33.74 48.34
N ARG A 217 17.81 33.52 49.49
CA ARG A 217 17.11 34.57 50.25
C ARG A 217 17.63 34.57 51.69
N PHE A 218 18.70 35.32 51.90
CA PHE A 218 19.19 35.75 53.21
C PHE A 218 18.31 36.92 53.65
N SER A 219 17.49 36.73 54.69
CA SER A 219 16.71 37.79 55.31
C SER A 219 17.36 38.10 56.66
N LEU A 220 18.07 39.23 56.71
CA LEU A 220 18.68 39.81 57.90
C LEU A 220 18.00 41.16 58.12
N MET A 221 17.08 41.23 59.07
CA MET A 221 16.71 42.44 59.81
C MET A 221 16.01 41.98 61.10
N ASP A 222 16.72 42.02 62.22
CA ASP A 222 16.12 42.14 63.56
C ASP A 222 16.69 43.43 64.17
N GLU A 223 15.78 44.36 64.44
CA GLU A 223 16.04 45.67 65.01
C GLU A 223 15.57 45.63 66.48
N GLU A 224 16.50 45.53 67.43
CA GLU A 224 16.18 45.60 68.86
C GLU A 224 16.38 47.01 69.43
N SER A 225 15.27 47.51 69.96
CA SER A 225 15.07 48.79 70.64
C SER A 225 15.76 48.81 72.02
N LEU A 226 16.57 49.84 72.27
CA LEU A 226 17.15 50.15 73.58
C LEU A 226 16.15 50.99 74.40
N VAL A 227 15.69 50.46 75.53
CA VAL A 227 15.04 51.25 76.59
C VAL A 227 15.96 51.36 77.79
N SER A 228 16.35 52.59 78.07
CA SER A 228 17.06 53.06 79.26
C SER A 228 16.11 53.12 80.46
N GLY A 229 16.56 52.63 81.62
CA GLY A 229 15.86 52.75 82.89
C GLY A 229 16.85 52.81 84.05
N THR A 230 17.13 54.03 84.50
CA THR A 230 17.89 54.35 85.71
C THR A 230 17.14 53.89 86.95
N ILE A 231 17.78 53.10 87.83
CA ILE A 231 17.30 52.86 89.20
C ILE A 231 18.43 53.10 90.21
N ASP A 232 18.01 53.87 91.21
CA ASP A 232 18.69 54.46 92.35
C ASP A 232 19.50 53.48 93.20
N ARG A 233 20.72 53.88 93.58
CA ARG A 233 21.59 53.14 94.50
C ARG A 233 21.48 53.70 95.90
N LYS A 234 20.85 52.94 96.81
CA LYS A 234 21.29 52.80 98.21
C LYS A 234 20.49 51.69 98.92
N MET A 235 20.81 50.44 98.62
CA MET A 235 20.55 49.32 99.54
C MET A 235 21.60 48.21 99.35
N ASP A 236 22.31 47.92 100.44
CA ASP A 236 23.07 46.70 100.76
C ASP A 236 24.36 46.34 99.97
N SER A 237 25.50 47.02 100.23
CA SER A 237 26.83 46.67 99.67
C SER A 237 27.22 45.19 99.83
N SER A 238 26.98 44.59 100.99
CA SER A 238 27.34 43.19 101.26
C SER A 238 26.35 42.16 100.72
N ARG A 239 25.15 42.59 100.31
CA ARG A 239 24.17 41.77 99.59
C ARG A 239 24.46 41.83 98.10
N LEU A 240 24.79 43.02 97.59
CA LEU A 240 25.23 43.26 96.23
C LEU A 240 26.53 42.52 95.89
N GLU A 241 27.48 42.36 96.82
CA GLU A 241 28.69 41.55 96.58
C GLU A 241 28.39 40.05 96.41
N ARG A 242 27.51 39.50 97.27
CA ARG A 242 27.06 38.10 97.15
C ARG A 242 26.23 37.87 95.88
N GLU A 243 25.38 38.82 95.55
CA GLU A 243 24.59 38.82 94.32
C GLU A 243 25.48 38.96 93.08
N ASN A 244 26.52 39.82 93.11
CA ASN A 244 27.51 39.91 92.03
C ASN A 244 28.31 38.61 91.85
N GLU A 245 28.66 37.92 92.94
CA GLU A 245 29.37 36.64 92.83
C GLU A 245 28.47 35.52 92.28
N LEU A 246 27.19 35.50 92.69
CA LEU A 246 26.17 34.64 92.08
C LEU A 246 25.99 34.93 90.60
N LEU A 247 25.84 36.21 90.22
CA LEU A 247 25.74 36.63 88.82
C LEU A 247 26.99 36.27 88.01
N ARG A 248 28.19 36.33 88.59
CA ARG A 248 29.43 35.86 87.94
C ARG A 248 29.44 34.36 87.71
N LEU A 249 28.97 33.57 88.67
CA LEU A 249 28.87 32.12 88.52
C LEU A 249 27.79 31.74 87.50
N GLU A 250 26.65 32.43 87.51
CA GLU A 250 25.59 32.29 86.51
C GLU A 250 26.08 32.69 85.12
N ALA A 251 26.81 33.79 84.98
CA ALA A 251 27.43 34.21 83.72
C ALA A 251 28.47 33.18 83.21
N LYS A 252 29.25 32.56 84.11
CA LYS A 252 30.18 31.48 83.75
C LYS A 252 29.43 30.22 83.31
N PHE A 253 28.34 29.87 83.98
CA PHE A 253 27.51 28.71 83.61
C PHE A 253 26.83 28.93 82.25
N THR A 254 26.16 30.08 82.06
CA THR A 254 25.52 30.45 80.78
C THR A 254 26.53 30.54 79.64
N SER A 255 27.74 31.06 79.89
CA SER A 255 28.82 31.09 78.90
C SER A 255 29.28 29.68 78.48
N ARG A 256 29.39 28.73 79.42
CA ARG A 256 29.71 27.32 79.10
C ARG A 256 28.61 26.66 78.29
N VAL A 257 27.35 26.84 78.68
CA VAL A 257 26.19 26.31 77.95
C VAL A 257 26.13 26.89 76.54
N ARG A 258 26.31 28.21 76.39
CA ARG A 258 26.36 28.88 75.08
C ARG A 258 27.51 28.36 74.21
N LYS A 259 28.69 28.14 74.78
CA LYS A 259 29.84 27.57 74.04
C LYS A 259 29.58 26.14 73.59
N GLN A 260 28.93 25.31 74.42
CA GLN A 260 28.54 23.95 74.04
C GLN A 260 27.50 23.97 72.91
N TYR A 261 26.49 24.84 73.01
CA TYR A 261 25.49 25.02 71.97
C TYR A 261 26.10 25.47 70.64
N LEU A 262 26.98 26.49 70.66
CA LEU A 262 27.70 26.95 69.47
C LEU A 262 28.60 25.87 68.87
N HIS A 263 29.25 25.05 69.70
CA HIS A 263 30.06 23.92 69.22
C HIS A 263 29.20 22.85 68.54
N GLN A 264 28.02 22.56 69.09
CA GLN A 264 27.08 21.64 68.49
C GLN A 264 26.53 22.16 67.16
N GLN A 265 26.17 23.45 67.09
CA GLN A 265 25.76 24.09 65.85
C GLN A 265 26.88 24.11 64.80
N SER A 266 28.12 24.42 65.19
CA SER A 266 29.28 24.39 64.29
C SER A 266 29.53 22.99 63.72
N LYS A 267 29.42 21.95 64.55
CA LYS A 267 29.48 20.55 64.09
C LYS A 267 28.35 20.22 63.11
N GLN A 268 27.13 20.66 63.38
CA GLN A 268 25.99 20.46 62.48
C GLN A 268 26.21 21.18 61.14
N ILE A 269 26.69 22.43 61.15
CA ILE A 269 27.02 23.18 59.93
C ILE A 269 28.12 22.46 59.14
N ALA A 270 29.19 21.98 59.81
CA ALA A 270 30.26 21.24 59.15
C ALA A 270 29.76 19.94 58.51
N ALA A 271 28.91 19.18 59.22
CA ALA A 271 28.30 17.96 58.71
C ALA A 271 27.42 18.24 57.49
N LEU A 272 26.50 19.20 57.59
CA LEU A 272 25.61 19.59 56.48
C LEU A 272 26.40 20.14 55.28
N THR A 273 27.50 20.87 55.52
CA THR A 273 28.36 21.38 54.44
C THR A 273 29.08 20.24 53.72
N SER A 274 29.54 19.22 54.46
CA SER A 274 30.15 18.02 53.88
C SER A 274 29.13 17.16 53.12
N GLU A 275 27.91 17.02 53.63
CA GLU A 275 26.83 16.29 52.97
C GLU A 275 26.42 16.97 51.67
N LEU A 276 26.32 18.30 51.69
CA LEU A 276 26.00 19.08 50.49
C LEU A 276 27.12 19.00 49.44
N SER A 277 28.39 18.98 49.85
CA SER A 277 29.50 18.81 48.91
C SER A 277 29.52 17.41 48.29
N GLN A 278 29.23 16.37 49.08
CA GLN A 278 29.11 14.99 48.60
C GLN A 278 27.91 14.83 47.64
N SER A 279 26.75 15.38 47.99
CA SER A 279 25.56 15.37 47.12
C SER A 279 25.84 16.06 45.78
N ARG A 280 26.60 17.17 45.78
CA ARG A 280 27.04 17.84 44.55
C ARG A 280 27.98 16.98 43.72
N THR A 281 28.94 16.28 44.33
CA THR A 281 29.83 15.37 43.59
C THR A 281 29.05 14.21 42.99
N ASP A 282 28.13 13.62 43.73
CA ASP A 282 27.31 12.51 43.25
C ASP A 282 26.39 12.94 42.10
N ALA A 283 25.77 14.12 42.20
CA ALA A 283 25.00 14.72 41.12
C ALA A 283 25.87 14.96 39.87
N SER A 284 27.09 15.48 40.03
CA SER A 284 28.00 15.70 38.89
C SER A 284 28.42 14.39 38.21
N GLN A 285 28.67 13.33 38.99
CA GLN A 285 29.02 12.01 38.46
C GLN A 285 27.82 11.37 37.74
N ALA A 286 26.62 11.52 38.28
CA ALA A 286 25.39 11.06 37.64
C ALA A 286 25.16 11.76 36.31
N GLN A 287 25.37 13.08 36.23
CA GLN A 287 25.30 13.85 34.98
C GLN A 287 26.34 13.39 33.95
N GLN A 288 27.59 13.18 34.37
CA GLN A 288 28.63 12.64 33.47
C GLN A 288 28.29 11.25 32.94
N LYS A 289 27.76 10.37 33.80
CA LYS A 289 27.26 9.05 33.37
C LYS A 289 26.14 9.22 32.35
N HIS A 290 25.15 10.06 32.63
CA HIS A 290 24.03 10.31 31.71
C HIS A 290 24.51 10.83 30.34
N LEU A 291 25.47 11.76 30.31
CA LEU A 291 26.06 12.25 29.06
C LEU A 291 26.79 11.15 28.29
N LYS A 292 27.54 10.27 28.98
CA LYS A 292 28.19 9.10 28.36
C LYS A 292 27.16 8.13 27.78
N TRP A 293 26.11 7.81 28.53
CA TRP A 293 25.01 6.96 28.06
C TRP A 293 24.29 7.57 26.86
N GLN A 294 24.05 8.89 26.87
CA GLN A 294 23.45 9.60 25.75
C GLN A 294 24.34 9.57 24.51
N GLY A 295 25.66 9.73 24.68
CA GLY A 295 26.65 9.58 23.59
C GLY A 295 26.61 8.17 22.98
N GLN A 296 26.73 7.13 23.82
CA GLN A 296 26.66 5.73 23.36
C GLN A 296 25.35 5.42 22.63
N LEU A 297 24.23 5.97 23.08
CA LEU A 297 22.95 5.77 22.41
C LEU A 297 22.91 6.48 21.05
N ARG A 298 23.45 7.70 20.97
CA ARG A 298 23.58 8.42 19.69
C ARG A 298 24.49 7.67 18.71
N ASP A 299 25.61 7.13 19.18
CA ASP A 299 26.55 6.36 18.36
C ASP A 299 25.91 5.06 17.85
N LYS A 300 25.17 4.34 18.71
CA LYS A 300 24.40 3.16 18.29
C LYS A 300 23.33 3.50 17.25
N VAL A 301 22.61 4.61 17.43
CA VAL A 301 21.62 5.05 16.45
C VAL A 301 22.30 5.44 15.13
N ALA A 302 23.49 6.05 15.18
CA ALA A 302 24.26 6.37 13.99
C ALA A 302 24.75 5.10 13.27
N SER A 303 25.28 4.11 13.98
CA SER A 303 25.72 2.84 13.38
C SER A 303 24.55 2.09 12.74
N PHE A 304 23.39 2.02 13.41
CA PHE A 304 22.19 1.40 12.80
C PHE A 304 21.68 2.15 11.57
N ARG A 305 21.87 3.47 11.49
CA ARG A 305 21.52 4.26 10.30
C ARG A 305 22.48 3.98 9.15
N GLU A 306 23.76 3.87 9.43
CA GLU A 306 24.79 3.53 8.44
C GLU A 306 24.59 2.11 7.90
N GLU A 307 24.39 1.12 8.78
CA GLU A 307 24.01 -0.24 8.37
C GLU A 307 22.74 -0.24 7.52
N LYS A 308 21.69 0.48 7.93
CA LYS A 308 20.48 0.58 7.11
C LYS A 308 20.76 1.17 5.73
N ALA A 309 21.63 2.18 5.63
CA ALA A 309 22.00 2.78 4.36
C ALA A 309 22.75 1.76 3.47
N THR A 310 23.68 0.99 4.04
CA THR A 310 24.41 -0.05 3.28
C THR A 310 23.48 -1.17 2.81
N TRP A 311 22.56 -1.64 3.65
CA TRP A 311 21.53 -2.61 3.25
C TRP A 311 20.61 -2.06 2.15
N GLN A 312 20.28 -0.77 2.18
CA GLN A 312 19.48 -0.13 1.13
C GLN A 312 20.22 -0.04 -0.20
N THR A 313 21.51 0.32 -0.18
CA THR A 313 22.33 0.35 -1.40
C THR A 313 22.51 -1.05 -1.97
N GLU A 314 22.72 -2.05 -1.12
CA GLU A 314 22.88 -3.44 -1.55
C GLU A 314 21.59 -4.01 -2.13
N ALA A 315 20.44 -3.72 -1.51
CA ALA A 315 19.13 -4.09 -2.05
C ALA A 315 18.86 -3.39 -3.41
N ALA A 316 19.29 -2.13 -3.58
CA ALA A 316 19.18 -1.44 -4.86
C ALA A 316 20.08 -2.07 -5.93
N ARG A 317 21.32 -2.45 -5.58
CA ARG A 317 22.25 -3.17 -6.45
C ARG A 317 21.66 -4.49 -6.94
N ILE A 318 21.20 -5.34 -6.01
CA ILE A 318 20.60 -6.65 -6.34
C ILE A 318 19.35 -6.50 -7.22
N ARG A 319 18.50 -5.49 -6.96
CA ARG A 319 17.35 -5.21 -7.82
C ARG A 319 17.75 -4.78 -9.23
N GLY A 320 18.83 -4.00 -9.35
CA GLY A 320 19.44 -3.64 -10.63
C GLY A 320 19.90 -4.89 -11.39
N GLU A 321 20.74 -5.71 -10.76
CA GLU A 321 21.26 -6.96 -11.35
C GLU A 321 20.14 -7.92 -11.76
N LEU A 322 19.09 -8.04 -10.95
CA LEU A 322 17.93 -8.87 -11.27
C LEU A 322 17.15 -8.32 -12.48
N SER A 323 17.07 -7.00 -12.64
CA SER A 323 16.42 -6.37 -13.81
C SER A 323 17.23 -6.57 -15.09
N GLU A 324 18.56 -6.48 -15.01
CA GLU A 324 19.47 -6.73 -16.14
C GLU A 324 19.44 -8.21 -16.55
N ALA A 325 19.49 -9.14 -15.60
CA ALA A 325 19.37 -10.57 -15.87
C ALA A 325 18.03 -10.91 -16.53
N ARG A 326 16.92 -10.30 -16.08
CA ARG A 326 15.62 -10.46 -16.73
C ARG A 326 15.60 -9.91 -18.16
N ALA A 327 16.25 -8.77 -18.40
CA ALA A 327 16.36 -8.21 -19.74
C ALA A 327 17.17 -9.12 -20.68
N ALA A 328 18.29 -9.69 -20.19
CA ALA A 328 19.10 -10.64 -20.94
C ALA A 328 18.34 -11.94 -21.26
N ILE A 329 17.57 -12.48 -20.29
CA ILE A 329 16.71 -13.65 -20.54
C ILE A 329 15.67 -13.33 -21.61
N LYS A 330 15.08 -12.13 -21.57
CA LYS A 330 14.09 -11.71 -22.58
C LYS A 330 14.71 -11.61 -23.97
N SER A 331 15.89 -11.00 -24.11
CA SER A 331 16.57 -10.94 -25.42
C SER A 331 16.92 -12.33 -25.93
N GLN A 332 17.40 -13.23 -25.07
CA GLN A 332 17.65 -14.63 -25.42
C GLN A 332 16.37 -15.37 -25.88
N GLN A 333 15.23 -15.11 -25.24
CA GLN A 333 13.93 -15.69 -25.67
C GLN A 333 13.50 -15.18 -27.04
N GLU A 334 13.72 -13.89 -27.33
CA GLU A 334 13.44 -13.29 -28.64
C GLU A 334 14.33 -13.91 -29.73
N GLU A 335 15.63 -14.07 -29.47
CA GLU A 335 16.56 -14.75 -30.38
C GLU A 335 16.16 -16.21 -30.64
N LEU A 336 15.82 -16.95 -29.58
CA LEU A 336 15.34 -18.34 -29.71
C LEU A 336 14.04 -18.44 -30.51
N ALA A 337 13.15 -17.45 -30.41
CA ALA A 337 11.93 -17.41 -31.21
C ALA A 337 12.22 -17.20 -32.69
N VAL A 338 13.21 -16.36 -33.03
CA VAL A 338 13.67 -16.17 -34.42
C VAL A 338 14.27 -17.47 -34.97
N VAL A 339 15.20 -18.09 -34.24
CA VAL A 339 15.82 -19.37 -34.66
C VAL A 339 14.77 -20.46 -34.85
N LYS A 340 13.77 -20.55 -33.97
CA LYS A 340 12.66 -21.50 -34.11
C LYS A 340 11.84 -21.25 -35.38
N ASN A 341 11.59 -19.98 -35.72
CA ASN A 341 10.88 -19.63 -36.94
C ASN A 341 11.70 -19.98 -38.20
N GLU A 342 13.01 -19.71 -38.19
CA GLU A 342 13.91 -20.10 -39.29
C GLU A 342 13.94 -21.62 -39.47
N TYR A 343 14.00 -22.38 -38.39
CA TYR A 343 13.92 -23.84 -38.43
C TYR A 343 12.59 -24.33 -39.03
N ASN A 344 11.46 -23.70 -38.67
CA ASN A 344 10.16 -24.01 -39.26
C ASN A 344 10.15 -23.73 -40.78
N GLN A 345 10.76 -22.62 -41.24
CA GLN A 345 10.86 -22.33 -42.66
C GLN A 345 11.72 -23.36 -43.41
N LEU A 346 12.83 -23.79 -42.82
CA LEU A 346 13.68 -24.82 -43.40
C LEU A 346 12.96 -26.17 -43.50
N THR A 347 12.22 -26.56 -42.47
CA THR A 347 11.42 -27.80 -42.49
C THR A 347 10.26 -27.73 -43.50
N GLU A 348 9.65 -26.57 -43.71
CA GLU A 348 8.65 -26.37 -44.78
C GLU A 348 9.26 -26.38 -46.20
N ALA A 349 10.51 -25.93 -46.34
CA ALA A 349 11.22 -25.92 -47.61
C ALA A 349 11.67 -27.33 -48.05
N GLU A 350 11.98 -28.20 -47.08
CA GLU A 350 12.49 -29.56 -47.34
C GLU A 350 11.62 -30.40 -48.31
N PRO A 351 10.29 -30.53 -48.15
CA PRO A 351 9.46 -31.29 -49.09
C PRO A 351 9.37 -30.63 -50.46
N LYS A 352 9.43 -29.30 -50.56
CA LYS A 352 9.39 -28.58 -51.85
C LYS A 352 10.63 -28.91 -52.68
N ILE A 353 11.80 -28.98 -52.04
CA ILE A 353 13.05 -29.38 -52.70
C ILE A 353 12.95 -30.83 -53.20
N ARG A 354 12.38 -31.74 -52.39
CA ARG A 354 12.12 -33.13 -52.83
C ARG A 354 11.21 -33.17 -54.07
N HIS A 355 10.11 -32.42 -54.06
CA HIS A 355 9.21 -32.35 -55.22
C HIS A 355 9.87 -31.77 -56.48
N ILE A 356 10.79 -30.80 -56.35
CA ILE A 356 11.57 -30.30 -57.51
C ILE A 356 12.35 -31.44 -58.15
N SER A 357 13.01 -32.29 -57.35
CA SER A 357 13.75 -33.44 -57.89
C SER A 357 12.84 -34.46 -58.59
N ASP A 358 11.62 -34.68 -58.07
CA ASP A 358 10.62 -35.53 -58.72
C ASP A 358 10.14 -34.91 -60.06
N TYR A 359 9.90 -33.60 -60.08
CA TYR A 359 9.53 -32.88 -61.29
C TYR A 359 10.65 -32.91 -62.34
N GLU A 360 11.92 -32.81 -61.96
CA GLU A 360 13.04 -32.96 -62.89
C GLU A 360 13.06 -34.34 -63.54
N ILE A 361 12.83 -35.41 -62.77
CA ILE A 361 12.71 -36.77 -63.30
C ILE A 361 11.52 -36.86 -64.25
N ARG A 362 10.38 -36.29 -63.88
CA ARG A 362 9.17 -36.30 -64.72
C ARG A 362 9.36 -35.54 -66.02
N ILE A 363 10.02 -34.40 -65.98
CA ILE A 363 10.36 -33.60 -67.17
C ILE A 363 11.29 -34.40 -68.09
N LYS A 364 12.32 -35.07 -67.54
CA LYS A 364 13.20 -35.95 -68.34
C LYS A 364 12.41 -37.07 -69.03
N GLN A 365 11.54 -37.77 -68.30
CA GLN A 365 10.68 -38.81 -68.87
C GLN A 365 9.79 -38.28 -70.00
N LEU A 366 9.14 -37.12 -69.78
CA LEU A 366 8.29 -36.50 -70.80
C LEU A 366 9.10 -36.08 -72.02
N THR A 367 10.31 -35.53 -71.82
CA THR A 367 11.22 -35.14 -72.91
C THR A 367 11.66 -36.33 -73.74
N GLU A 368 11.99 -37.47 -73.10
CA GLU A 368 12.30 -38.72 -73.80
C GLU A 368 11.11 -39.25 -74.58
N SER A 369 9.90 -39.21 -73.98
CA SER A 369 8.68 -39.64 -74.66
C SER A 369 8.37 -38.77 -75.89
N GLN A 370 8.61 -37.46 -75.80
CA GLN A 370 8.44 -36.54 -76.91
C GLN A 370 9.45 -36.82 -78.02
N ARG A 371 10.72 -37.09 -77.67
CA ARG A 371 11.74 -37.49 -78.65
C ARG A 371 11.38 -38.78 -79.39
N LEU A 372 10.86 -39.79 -78.69
CA LEU A 372 10.39 -41.03 -79.31
C LEU A 372 9.19 -40.80 -80.23
N TRP A 373 8.28 -39.90 -79.85
CA TRP A 373 7.14 -39.55 -80.67
C TRP A 373 7.55 -38.77 -81.92
N ASP A 374 8.47 -37.81 -81.82
CA ASP A 374 9.03 -37.09 -82.96
C ASP A 374 9.72 -38.05 -83.94
N GLU A 375 10.45 -39.02 -83.39
CA GLU A 375 11.07 -40.11 -84.15
C GLU A 375 10.04 -41.00 -84.87
N ASP A 376 8.95 -41.38 -84.20
CA ASP A 376 7.83 -42.12 -84.81
C ASP A 376 7.14 -41.31 -85.93
N VAL A 377 6.92 -40.01 -85.70
CA VAL A 377 6.32 -39.11 -86.70
C VAL A 377 7.24 -38.97 -87.91
N ARG A 378 8.55 -38.83 -87.69
CA ARG A 378 9.55 -38.81 -88.78
C ARG A 378 9.51 -40.09 -89.58
N ARG A 379 9.53 -41.27 -88.93
CA ARG A 379 9.39 -42.56 -89.62
C ARG A 379 8.10 -42.69 -90.40
N ARG A 380 6.97 -42.19 -89.87
CA ARG A 380 5.69 -42.17 -90.60
C ARG A 380 5.73 -41.25 -91.83
N LYS A 381 6.39 -40.10 -91.74
CA LYS A 381 6.60 -39.20 -92.89
C LYS A 381 7.48 -39.85 -93.94
N GLU A 382 8.62 -40.42 -93.55
CA GLU A 382 9.52 -41.16 -94.46
C GLU A 382 8.78 -42.31 -95.16
N ALA A 383 8.01 -43.11 -94.42
CA ALA A 383 7.21 -44.19 -95.00
C ALA A 383 6.11 -43.68 -95.96
N HIS A 384 5.48 -42.54 -95.65
CA HIS A 384 4.52 -41.89 -96.54
C HIS A 384 5.20 -41.40 -97.83
N ASP A 385 6.35 -40.74 -97.72
CA ASP A 385 7.13 -40.24 -98.85
C ASP A 385 7.65 -41.38 -99.73
N GLU A 386 8.09 -42.50 -99.12
CA GLU A 386 8.45 -43.72 -99.83
C GLU A 386 7.24 -44.33 -100.58
N ALA A 387 6.07 -44.39 -99.93
CA ALA A 387 4.84 -44.87 -100.55
C ALA A 387 4.38 -43.96 -101.70
N GLU A 388 4.50 -42.64 -101.57
CA GLU A 388 4.25 -41.69 -102.65
C GLU A 388 5.26 -41.86 -103.80
N ALA A 389 6.54 -42.05 -103.50
CA ALA A 389 7.58 -42.33 -104.51
C ALA A 389 7.30 -43.65 -105.24
N TRP A 390 6.85 -44.70 -104.54
CA TRP A 390 6.39 -45.95 -105.14
C TRP A 390 5.15 -45.74 -106.02
N ARG A 391 4.17 -44.96 -105.57
CA ARG A 391 2.98 -44.61 -106.33
C ARG A 391 3.35 -43.89 -107.63
N VAL A 392 4.25 -42.91 -107.58
CA VAL A 392 4.77 -42.21 -108.77
C VAL A 392 5.50 -43.20 -109.70
N LYS A 393 6.38 -44.05 -109.18
CA LYS A 393 7.06 -45.10 -109.98
C LYS A 393 6.08 -46.07 -110.65
N CYS A 394 5.00 -46.47 -109.96
CA CYS A 394 3.95 -47.30 -110.53
C CYS A 394 3.17 -46.57 -111.63
N TYR A 395 2.85 -45.29 -111.44
CA TYR A 395 2.24 -44.46 -112.48
C TYR A 395 3.17 -44.28 -113.69
N GLU A 396 4.48 -44.12 -113.48
CA GLU A 396 5.49 -44.05 -114.55
C GLU A 396 5.55 -45.37 -115.34
N LYS A 397 5.64 -46.52 -114.66
CA LYS A 397 5.58 -47.85 -115.31
C LYS A 397 4.26 -48.08 -116.05
N LEU A 398 3.14 -47.61 -115.51
CA LEU A 398 1.84 -47.69 -116.18
C LEU A 398 1.78 -46.78 -117.43
N ARG A 399 2.48 -45.64 -117.43
CA ARG A 399 2.66 -44.82 -118.63
C ARG A 399 3.51 -45.53 -119.69
N VAL A 400 4.66 -46.07 -119.31
CA VAL A 400 5.55 -46.80 -120.23
C VAL A 400 4.86 -48.02 -120.83
N THR A 401 4.14 -48.81 -120.03
CA THR A 401 3.36 -49.96 -120.55
C THR A 401 2.19 -49.54 -121.43
N LYS A 402 1.56 -48.37 -121.20
CA LYS A 402 0.59 -47.79 -122.14
C LYS A 402 1.24 -47.31 -123.43
N GLU A 403 2.43 -46.70 -123.38
CA GLU A 403 3.21 -46.27 -124.55
C GLU A 403 3.73 -47.49 -125.36
N GLU A 404 4.10 -48.58 -124.70
CA GLU A 404 4.43 -49.88 -125.30
C GLU A 404 3.19 -50.55 -125.93
N ALA A 405 2.02 -50.52 -125.26
CA ALA A 405 0.76 -51.04 -125.80
C ALA A 405 0.27 -50.22 -127.02
N VAL A 406 0.48 -48.90 -127.04
CA VAL A 406 0.22 -48.04 -128.21
C VAL A 406 1.19 -48.38 -129.35
N SER A 407 2.46 -48.62 -129.05
CA SER A 407 3.48 -49.04 -130.04
C SER A 407 3.22 -50.44 -130.62
N GLN A 408 2.64 -51.35 -129.83
CA GLN A 408 2.24 -52.70 -130.26
C GLN A 408 0.93 -52.68 -131.06
N ALA A 409 0.01 -51.76 -130.77
CA ALA A 409 -1.20 -51.50 -131.56
C ALA A 409 -0.91 -50.82 -132.92
N GLN A 410 0.22 -50.12 -133.06
CA GLN A 410 0.66 -49.50 -134.33
C GLN A 410 1.38 -50.47 -135.29
N ARG A 411 1.77 -51.67 -134.85
CA ARG A 411 2.38 -52.73 -135.70
C ARG A 411 1.38 -53.72 -136.32
N ILE A 412 0.10 -53.66 -135.96
CA ILE A 412 -0.95 -54.58 -136.44
C ILE A 412 -2.09 -53.77 -137.07
N ARG A 413 -1.84 -53.18 -138.25
CA ARG A 413 -2.91 -52.53 -139.04
C ARG A 413 -2.64 -52.58 -140.54
N CYS A 414 -2.49 -53.80 -141.06
CA CYS A 414 -2.71 -54.16 -142.47
C CYS A 414 -3.18 -55.62 -142.50
N VAL A 415 -4.18 -55.90 -143.33
CA VAL A 415 -4.83 -57.21 -143.62
C VAL A 415 -6.17 -57.49 -142.89
N SER A 416 -7.24 -57.19 -143.65
CA SER A 416 -8.57 -57.83 -143.80
C SER A 416 -9.57 -57.95 -142.62
N SER A 417 -10.73 -57.33 -142.84
CA SER A 417 -12.10 -57.69 -142.38
C SER A 417 -12.73 -58.74 -143.35
N PRO A 418 -13.98 -59.31 -143.22
CA PRO A 418 -15.12 -59.13 -142.27
C PRO A 418 -15.86 -60.50 -141.99
N PRO A 419 -17.20 -60.66 -141.76
CA PRO A 419 -18.27 -59.87 -141.09
C PRO A 419 -19.14 -60.66 -140.05
N PHE A 420 -20.13 -59.97 -139.44
CA PHE A 420 -21.41 -60.47 -138.86
C PHE A 420 -21.35 -61.17 -137.47
N CYS A 421 -22.26 -60.98 -136.50
CA CYS A 421 -23.64 -60.49 -136.46
C CYS A 421 -23.96 -59.89 -135.07
N ALA A 422 -24.84 -58.88 -135.05
CA ALA A 422 -25.35 -58.21 -133.88
C ALA A 422 -26.42 -59.03 -133.12
N LYS A 423 -26.47 -58.89 -131.79
CA LYS A 423 -27.72 -58.64 -131.07
C LYS A 423 -27.48 -58.03 -129.68
N THR A 424 -28.40 -57.15 -129.36
CA THR A 424 -28.48 -56.09 -128.36
C THR A 424 -29.00 -56.53 -126.99
N SER A 425 -28.83 -55.61 -126.02
CA SER A 425 -29.62 -55.38 -124.77
C SER A 425 -29.41 -56.38 -123.62
N SER A 426 -29.39 -56.01 -122.33
CA SER A 426 -30.01 -54.90 -121.60
C SER A 426 -29.30 -54.69 -120.23
N ILE A 427 -28.98 -53.46 -119.82
CA ILE A 427 -29.64 -52.67 -118.74
C ILE A 427 -29.56 -53.28 -117.33
N LEU A 428 -28.86 -52.58 -116.42
CA LEU A 428 -29.35 -51.96 -115.17
C LEU A 428 -28.15 -51.20 -114.56
N GLU A 429 -27.98 -49.90 -114.80
CA GLU A 429 -28.59 -48.81 -114.04
C GLU A 429 -28.91 -49.13 -112.57
N GLN A 430 -28.10 -48.56 -111.66
CA GLN A 430 -28.66 -47.68 -110.63
C GLN A 430 -27.62 -46.65 -110.17
N ARG A 431 -27.84 -45.42 -110.67
CA ARG A 431 -27.79 -44.12 -109.97
C ARG A 431 -26.69 -43.85 -108.93
N ALA A 432 -25.81 -42.91 -109.29
CA ALA A 432 -25.33 -41.81 -108.45
C ALA A 432 -26.52 -40.87 -108.05
N PRO A 433 -26.41 -39.74 -107.28
CA PRO A 433 -25.19 -38.98 -106.94
C PRO A 433 -25.19 -38.07 -105.65
N ILE A 434 -24.07 -37.36 -105.43
CA ILE A 434 -23.93 -35.93 -105.00
C ILE A 434 -24.16 -35.49 -103.51
N THR A 435 -23.00 -35.23 -102.85
CA THR A 435 -22.56 -34.08 -102.01
C THR A 435 -23.49 -33.40 -100.98
N THR A 436 -23.02 -33.21 -99.73
CA THR A 436 -22.36 -31.99 -99.18
C THR A 436 -22.26 -32.03 -97.63
N HIS A 437 -21.07 -31.68 -97.12
CA HIS A 437 -20.71 -30.91 -95.91
C HIS A 437 -21.37 -31.08 -94.51
N VAL A 438 -20.46 -31.08 -93.52
CA VAL A 438 -20.46 -30.50 -92.14
C VAL A 438 -20.68 -31.42 -90.91
N ALA A 439 -19.65 -31.36 -90.06
CA ALA A 439 -19.53 -31.50 -88.59
C ALA A 439 -20.03 -32.75 -87.83
N SER A 440 -19.06 -33.28 -87.07
CA SER A 440 -19.11 -33.74 -85.68
C SER A 440 -20.38 -34.43 -85.16
N THR A 441 -20.28 -35.71 -84.84
CA THR A 441 -20.53 -36.25 -83.49
C THR A 441 -20.16 -37.74 -83.43
N ALA A 442 -19.86 -38.18 -82.22
CA ALA A 442 -19.18 -39.40 -81.85
C ALA A 442 -19.95 -40.71 -82.09
N VAL A 443 -19.23 -41.84 -81.98
CA VAL A 443 -19.49 -42.98 -81.07
C VAL A 443 -19.10 -44.34 -81.70
N ASN A 444 -18.08 -44.98 -81.09
CA ASN A 444 -17.85 -46.42 -80.81
C ASN A 444 -17.84 -47.46 -81.96
N LYS A 445 -17.02 -48.51 -81.94
CA LYS A 445 -16.60 -49.37 -80.82
C LYS A 445 -15.38 -50.19 -81.28
N ASP A 446 -14.41 -50.40 -80.40
CA ASP A 446 -13.94 -51.75 -80.06
C ASP A 446 -13.18 -51.73 -78.72
N VAL A 447 -13.43 -52.79 -77.95
CA VAL A 447 -13.25 -52.96 -76.49
C VAL A 447 -11.95 -53.73 -76.23
N PRO A 448 -11.17 -53.43 -75.17
CA PRO A 448 -11.16 -54.29 -73.97
C PRO A 448 -11.00 -53.60 -72.60
N ILE A 449 -11.75 -54.14 -71.62
CA ILE A 449 -11.46 -54.33 -70.18
C ILE A 449 -11.49 -53.10 -69.24
N SER A 450 -12.55 -53.06 -68.43
CA SER A 450 -12.80 -52.16 -67.29
C SER A 450 -12.13 -52.63 -65.98
N PRO A 451 -11.65 -51.73 -65.10
CA PRO A 451 -11.55 -51.97 -63.67
C PRO A 451 -12.88 -51.61 -62.96
N SER A 452 -13.23 -52.37 -61.93
CA SER A 452 -14.53 -52.34 -61.23
C SER A 452 -14.81 -51.03 -60.47
N PRO A 453 -16.06 -50.53 -60.44
CA PRO A 453 -16.42 -49.30 -59.71
C PRO A 453 -16.47 -49.45 -58.18
N ASN A 454 -16.34 -50.66 -57.64
CA ASN A 454 -16.51 -50.92 -56.21
C ASN A 454 -15.28 -50.59 -55.34
N ARG A 455 -14.06 -50.52 -55.91
CA ARG A 455 -12.86 -50.21 -55.11
C ARG A 455 -12.70 -48.73 -54.81
N ASP A 456 -13.09 -47.85 -55.73
CA ASP A 456 -12.98 -46.40 -55.55
C ASP A 456 -14.03 -45.89 -54.56
N LEU A 457 -15.26 -46.42 -54.60
CA LEU A 457 -16.32 -46.08 -53.63
C LEU A 457 -15.95 -46.48 -52.18
N VAL A 458 -15.32 -47.64 -51.99
CA VAL A 458 -14.82 -48.07 -50.67
C VAL A 458 -13.63 -47.22 -50.22
N PHE A 459 -12.72 -46.87 -51.13
CA PHE A 459 -11.61 -45.97 -50.81
C PHE A 459 -12.09 -44.58 -50.39
N TYR A 460 -13.08 -44.02 -51.10
CA TYR A 460 -13.67 -42.73 -50.73
C TYR A 460 -14.53 -42.83 -49.45
N SER A 461 -15.22 -43.95 -49.19
CA SER A 461 -15.93 -44.13 -47.91
C SER A 461 -14.96 -44.25 -46.74
N ASP A 462 -13.88 -45.02 -46.88
CA ASP A 462 -12.83 -45.14 -45.87
C ASP A 462 -12.12 -43.81 -45.60
N LEU A 463 -11.87 -43.01 -46.65
CA LEU A 463 -11.27 -41.68 -46.50
C LEU A 463 -12.22 -40.71 -45.79
N LEU A 464 -13.52 -40.76 -46.10
CA LEU A 464 -14.54 -39.96 -45.41
C LEU A 464 -14.69 -40.40 -43.95
N GLU A 465 -14.67 -41.70 -43.67
CA GLU A 465 -14.76 -42.25 -42.33
C GLU A 465 -13.51 -41.91 -41.50
N GLN A 466 -12.32 -41.97 -42.08
CA GLN A 466 -11.08 -41.49 -41.45
C GLN A 466 -11.13 -39.98 -41.16
N SER A 467 -11.69 -39.17 -42.08
CA SER A 467 -11.88 -37.73 -41.84
C SER A 467 -12.86 -37.45 -40.70
N ARG A 468 -13.91 -38.27 -40.57
CA ARG A 468 -14.91 -38.17 -39.51
C ARG A 468 -14.32 -38.57 -38.16
N LEU A 469 -13.60 -39.68 -38.10
CA LEU A 469 -12.90 -40.15 -36.89
C LEU A 469 -11.82 -39.16 -36.44
N ARG A 470 -11.12 -38.52 -37.38
CA ARG A 470 -10.16 -37.45 -37.07
C ARG A 470 -10.86 -36.22 -36.49
N SER A 471 -12.02 -35.85 -37.02
CA SER A 471 -12.82 -34.72 -36.51
C SER A 471 -13.41 -35.02 -35.12
N GLU A 472 -13.88 -36.25 -34.88
CA GLU A 472 -14.35 -36.69 -33.55
C GLU A 472 -13.21 -36.78 -32.53
N ARG A 473 -11.99 -37.15 -32.95
CA ARG A 473 -10.79 -37.13 -32.08
C ARG A 473 -10.41 -35.70 -31.71
N LEU A 474 -10.33 -34.79 -32.70
CA LEU A 474 -10.05 -33.37 -32.45
C LEU A 474 -11.13 -32.71 -31.59
N GLY A 475 -12.41 -33.11 -31.74
CA GLY A 475 -13.50 -32.66 -30.88
C GLY A 475 -13.32 -33.10 -29.42
N ARG A 476 -12.89 -34.34 -29.18
CA ARG A 476 -12.56 -34.84 -27.83
C ARG A 476 -11.37 -34.14 -27.22
N GLU A 477 -10.28 -33.98 -27.98
CA GLU A 477 -9.08 -33.25 -27.51
C GLU A 477 -9.41 -31.78 -27.20
N ASN A 478 -10.26 -31.11 -28.00
CA ASN A 478 -10.71 -29.76 -27.70
C ASN A 478 -11.60 -29.68 -26.44
N LEU A 479 -12.46 -30.67 -26.20
CA LEU A 479 -13.24 -30.79 -24.96
C LEU A 479 -12.35 -31.05 -23.73
N GLU A 480 -11.29 -31.84 -23.88
CA GLU A 480 -10.29 -32.07 -22.82
C GLU A 480 -9.48 -30.80 -22.54
N LEU A 481 -9.10 -30.04 -23.58
CA LEU A 481 -8.41 -28.75 -23.42
C LEU A 481 -9.32 -27.67 -22.81
N GLU A 482 -10.61 -27.64 -23.17
CA GLU A 482 -11.62 -26.81 -22.51
C GLU A 482 -11.80 -27.23 -21.04
N GLY A 483 -11.87 -28.52 -20.76
CA GLY A 483 -11.93 -29.06 -19.39
C GLY A 483 -10.70 -28.70 -18.55
N MET A 484 -9.49 -28.78 -19.13
CA MET A 484 -8.24 -28.34 -18.48
C MET A 484 -8.20 -26.82 -18.27
N LYS A 485 -8.74 -26.01 -19.19
CA LYS A 485 -8.86 -24.55 -19.00
C LYS A 485 -9.82 -24.21 -17.86
N ILE A 486 -10.94 -24.92 -17.74
CA ILE A 486 -11.90 -24.74 -16.64
C ILE A 486 -11.25 -25.15 -15.30
N ALA A 487 -10.54 -26.29 -15.26
CA ALA A 487 -9.82 -26.73 -14.06
C ALA A 487 -8.71 -25.75 -13.63
N ASN A 488 -7.95 -25.17 -14.58
CA ASN A 488 -6.94 -24.16 -14.27
C ASN A 488 -7.55 -22.80 -13.84
N ASN A 489 -8.75 -22.47 -14.31
CA ASN A 489 -9.47 -21.28 -13.87
C ASN A 489 -10.08 -21.42 -12.45
N ASP A 490 -10.39 -22.63 -12.00
CA ASP A 490 -10.81 -22.86 -10.60
C ASP A 490 -9.62 -22.88 -9.63
N VAL A 491 -8.47 -23.41 -10.04
CA VAL A 491 -7.23 -23.37 -9.23
C VAL A 491 -6.73 -21.92 -9.03
N THR A 492 -6.95 -21.04 -10.01
CA THR A 492 -6.60 -19.61 -9.87
C THR A 492 -7.60 -18.82 -9.02
N LYS A 493 -8.87 -19.25 -8.92
CA LYS A 493 -9.86 -18.62 -8.03
C LYS A 493 -9.72 -19.02 -6.56
N GLU A 494 -9.16 -20.19 -6.25
CA GLU A 494 -8.85 -20.57 -4.87
C GLU A 494 -7.54 -19.94 -4.34
N GLY A 495 -6.60 -19.59 -5.21
CA GLY A 495 -5.35 -18.91 -4.85
C GLY A 495 -5.49 -17.44 -4.44
N ASP A 496 -6.57 -16.76 -4.86
CA ASP A 496 -6.79 -15.33 -4.64
C ASP A 496 -7.59 -15.00 -3.35
N ARG A 497 -7.90 -15.99 -2.51
CA ARG A 497 -8.59 -15.78 -1.20
C ARG A 497 -7.65 -15.64 0.00
N SER A 498 -6.34 -15.75 -0.19
CA SER A 498 -5.36 -15.48 0.84
C SER A 498 -4.37 -14.45 0.34
N PHE A 499 -4.61 -13.17 0.63
CA PHE A 499 -3.63 -12.10 0.91
C PHE A 499 -4.31 -10.73 0.73
N ILE A 500 -5.19 -10.37 1.68
CA ILE A 500 -5.64 -8.98 1.85
C ILE A 500 -4.69 -8.32 2.85
N TRP A 501 -3.67 -7.60 2.36
CA TRP A 501 -3.08 -6.50 3.11
C TRP A 501 -3.70 -5.19 2.61
N GLY A 502 -4.37 -4.51 3.52
CA GLY A 502 -5.02 -3.23 3.27
C GLY A 502 -4.03 -2.14 2.87
N ASN A 503 -4.38 -1.42 1.81
CA ASN A 503 -3.91 -0.07 1.55
C ASN A 503 -5.08 0.72 0.97
N THR A 504 -5.82 1.38 1.86
CA THR A 504 -6.78 2.40 1.46
C THR A 504 -6.04 3.73 1.37
N ILE A 505 -5.70 4.11 0.15
CA ILE A 505 -5.46 5.51 -0.24
C ILE A 505 -6.78 5.97 -0.87
N VAL A 506 -7.46 6.93 -0.24
CA VAL A 506 -8.45 7.80 -0.90
C VAL A 506 -8.31 9.18 -0.27
N GLY A 507 -8.32 10.20 -1.13
CA GLY A 507 -8.38 11.62 -0.75
C GLY A 507 -9.79 12.12 -0.52
#